data_AF-A0A2M9P2Z9-F1
#
_entry.id   AF-A0A2M9P2Z9-F1
#
_cell.length_a   1.000
_cell.length_b   1.000
_cell.length_c   1.000
_cell.angle_alpha   90.00
_cell.angle_beta   90.00
_cell.angle_gamma   90.00
#
_symmetry.space_group_name_H-M   'P 1'
#
loop_
_entity.id
_entity.type
_entity.pdbx_description
1 polymer ?
#
loop_
_entity_poly.entity_id
_entity_poly.type
_entity_poly.pdbx_seq_one_letter_code
_entity_poly.pdbx_strand_id
1 'polypeptide(L)' 'INDIGKEVLCYEFLGTIKEDTYRIFINADTGQEEKVEKLKNSEPVYENLI' A
#
# COMPACT_ATOMS: atom_id res chain seq x y z
N ILE A 1 6.50 3.67 7.06
CA ILE A 1 6.38 4.47 8.30
C ILE A 1 4.91 4.48 8.68
N ASN A 2 4.56 4.02 9.88
CA ASN A 2 3.20 4.10 10.41
C ASN A 2 2.88 5.53 10.88
N ASP A 3 1.65 5.78 11.35
CA ASP A 3 1.17 7.11 11.74
C ASP A 3 2.00 7.82 12.82
N ILE A 4 2.84 7.08 13.55
CA ILE A 4 3.74 7.62 14.59
C ILE A 4 5.21 7.72 14.16
N GLY A 5 5.52 7.57 12.86
CA GLY A 5 6.88 7.75 12.36
C GLY A 5 7.76 6.49 12.40
N LYS A 6 7.22 5.32 12.75
CA LYS A 6 7.99 4.10 12.96
C LYS A 6 7.97 3.19 11.73
N GLU A 7 9.09 2.54 11.42
CA GLU A 7 9.12 1.45 10.44
C GLU A 7 8.47 0.20 11.05
N VAL A 8 7.52 -0.38 10.30
CA VAL A 8 6.72 -1.53 10.72
C VAL A 8 6.76 -2.56 9.60
N LEU A 9 6.89 -3.83 9.96
CA LEU A 9 6.79 -4.93 9.01
C LEU A 9 5.32 -5.12 8.63
N CYS A 10 5.02 -5.02 7.34
CA CYS A 10 3.66 -5.16 6.83
C CYS A 10 3.60 -6.18 5.69
N TYR A 11 2.49 -6.90 5.61
CA TYR A 11 2.11 -7.66 4.43
C TYR A 11 1.44 -6.73 3.42
N GLU A 12 1.91 -6.77 2.18
CA GLU A 12 1.34 -6.01 1.06
C GLU A 12 0.33 -6.88 0.30
N PHE A 13 -0.87 -6.34 0.13
CA PHE A 13 -1.92 -6.93 -0.69
C PHE A 13 -2.29 -5.97 -1.80
N LEU A 14 -2.17 -6.45 -3.04
CA LEU A 14 -2.63 -5.74 -4.22
C LEU A 14 -3.86 -6.45 -4.76
N GLY A 15 -4.96 -5.73 -4.87
CA GLY A 15 -6.22 -6.30 -5.33
C GLY A 15 -7.10 -5.27 -6.00
N THR A 16 -8.08 -5.74 -6.76
CA THR A 16 -9.08 -4.88 -7.37
C THR A 16 -10.40 -5.03 -6.62
N ILE A 17 -11.00 -3.90 -6.25
CA ILE A 17 -12.35 -3.86 -5.69
C ILE A 17 -13.21 -3.10 -6.69
N LYS A 18 -14.09 -3.85 -7.38
CA LYS A 18 -14.85 -3.37 -8.55
C LYS A 18 -13.90 -2.94 -9.69
N GLU A 19 -13.88 -1.67 -10.05
CA GLU A 19 -13.07 -1.10 -11.14
C GLU A 19 -11.82 -0.37 -10.63
N ASP A 20 -11.63 -0.33 -9.31
CA ASP A 20 -10.56 0.39 -8.66
C ASP A 20 -9.52 -0.59 -8.10
N THR A 21 -8.24 -0.31 -8.34
CA THR A 21 -7.14 -1.08 -7.76
C THR A 21 -6.76 -0.49 -6.42
N TYR A 22 -6.55 -1.34 -5.42
CA TYR A 22 -6.12 -0.96 -4.09
C TYR A 22 -4.84 -1.67 -3.72
N ARG A 23 -3.97 -0.93 -3.04
CA ARG A 23 -2.81 -1.46 -2.35
C ARG A 23 -3.03 -1.29 -0.85
N ILE A 24 -3.07 -2.40 -0.15
CA ILE A 24 -3.37 -2.48 1.28
C ILE A 24 -2.13 -3.01 2.00
N PHE A 25 -1.72 -2.33 3.06
CA PHE A 25 -0.65 -2.73 3.96
C PHE A 25 -1.24 -3.12 5.30
N ILE A 26 -1.04 -4.37 5.69
CA ILE A 26 -1.50 -4.92 6.97
C ILE A 26 -0.30 -5.17 7.87
N ASN A 27 -0.35 -4.71 9.11
CA ASN A 27 0.66 -4.96 10.13
C ASN A 27 0.87 -6.47 10.32
N ALA A 28 2.12 -6.94 10.20
CA ALA A 28 2.43 -8.35 10.32
C ALA A 28 2.28 -8.92 11.74
N ASP A 29 2.37 -8.07 12.76
CA ASP A 29 2.31 -8.45 14.17
C ASP A 29 0.87 -8.43 14.71
N THR A 30 0.09 -7.41 14.35
CA THR A 30 -1.26 -7.18 14.90
C THR A 30 -2.39 -7.55 13.93
N GLY A 31 -2.10 -7.67 12.63
CA GLY A 31 -3.12 -7.84 11.60
C GLY A 31 -3.98 -6.59 11.35
N GLN A 32 -3.65 -5.45 11.95
CA GLN A 32 -4.36 -4.20 11.72
C GLN A 32 -3.95 -3.55 10.40
N GLU A 33 -4.90 -2.85 9.76
CA GLU A 33 -4.63 -2.05 8.58
C GLU A 33 -3.73 -0.86 8.96
N GLU A 34 -2.56 -0.77 8.32
CA GLU A 34 -1.61 0.33 8.51
C GLU A 34 -1.77 1.39 7.42
N LYS A 35 -2.02 0.98 6.18
CA LYS A 35 -2.23 1.90 5.07
C LYS A 35 -3.10 1.27 3.98
N VAL A 36 -4.08 2.04 3.50
CA VAL A 36 -4.90 1.66 2.33
C VAL A 36 -4.77 2.75 1.29
N GLU A 37 -4.30 2.39 0.10
CA GLU A 37 -4.05 3.31 -1.00
C GLU A 37 -4.86 2.90 -2.22
N LYS A 38 -5.74 3.79 -2.66
CA LYS A 38 -6.51 3.63 -3.90
C LYS A 38 -5.63 4.06 -5.07
N LEU A 39 -5.23 3.10 -5.88
CA LEU A 39 -4.51 3.36 -7.12
C LEU A 39 -5.51 3.87 -8.16
N LYS A 40 -5.39 5.16 -8.52
CA LYS A 40 -6.08 5.69 -9.70
C LYS A 40 -5.40 5.09 -10.93
N ASN A 41 -6.21 4.62 -11.87
CA ASN A 41 -5.77 3.93 -13.08
C ASN A 41 -4.59 4.65 -13.77
N SER A 42 -3.51 3.90 -14.05
CA SER A 42 -2.18 4.33 -14.55
C SER A 42 -1.56 5.56 -13.90
N GLU A 43 -0.82 5.37 -12.80
CA GLU A 43 0.31 6.26 -12.53
C GLU A 43 1.45 5.95 -13.53
N PRO A 44 2.11 6.97 -14.09
CA PRO A 44 3.22 6.76 -15.02
C PRO A 44 4.33 5.96 -14.31
N VAL A 45 4.84 4.94 -15.00
CA VAL A 45 6.02 4.20 -14.58
C VAL A 45 7.18 5.21 -14.52
N TYR A 46 7.57 5.66 -13.33
CA TYR A 46 8.85 6.34 -13.13
C TYR A 46 9.97 5.29 -13.16
N GLU A 47 10.14 4.64 -14.31
CA GLU A 47 11.44 4.14 -14.73
C GLU A 47 12.31 5.39 -14.92
N ASN A 48 13.46 5.43 -14.25
CA ASN A 48 14.46 6.51 -14.20
C ASN A 48 14.33 7.49 -13.03
N LEU A 49 14.61 6.99 -11.82
CA LEU A 49 15.54 7.71 -10.94
C LEU A 49 16.88 6.98 -11.04
N ILE A 50 17.71 7.43 -11.98
CA ILE A 50 19.14 7.09 -12.08
C ILE A 50 19.92 8.13 -11.28
#